data_AF-A0A929ULL6-F1
#
_entry.id   AF-A0A929ULL6-F1
#
_cell.length_a   1.000
_cell.length_b   1.000
_cell.length_c   1.000
_cell.angle_alpha   90.00
_cell.angle_beta   90.00
_cell.angle_gamma   90.00
#
_symmetry.space_group_name_H-M   'P 1'
#
loop_
_entity.id
_entity.type
_entity.pdbx_description
1 polymer ?
#
loop_
_entity_poly.entity_id
_entity_poly.type
_entity_poly.pdbx_seq_one_letter_code
_entity_poly.pdbx_strand_id
1 'polypeptide(L)'
;MKEYELTVLIRPDLEADLDAVLGRVKKLVADSGGSVKTEDNWGKNRLAYKIKGEDFAVYVSMDVELPANAPLKISNALNISDEVIRYLLVKVDHKTRTALAEAKKRAAEREAEKAEG
;
A
#
# COMPACT_ATOMS: atom_id res chain seq x y z
N MET A 1 8.58 -13.42 -11.33
CA MET A 1 7.84 -12.82 -10.21
C MET A 1 6.62 -12.09 -10.75
N LYS A 2 5.64 -11.75 -9.92
CA LYS A 2 4.47 -10.95 -10.30
C LYS A 2 4.44 -9.69 -9.45
N GLU A 3 3.96 -8.60 -10.02
CA GLU A 3 3.79 -7.33 -9.31
C GLU A 3 2.47 -7.31 -8.56
N TYR A 4 2.51 -6.77 -7.36
CA TYR A 4 1.37 -6.54 -6.50
C TYR A 4 1.46 -5.15 -5.89
N GLU A 5 0.30 -4.61 -5.52
CA GLU A 5 0.19 -3.44 -4.65
C GLU A 5 -0.22 -3.95 -3.26
N LEU A 6 0.57 -3.59 -2.24
CA LEU A 6 0.27 -3.87 -0.84
C LEU A 6 -0.01 -2.56 -0.12
N THR A 7 -1.27 -2.33 0.24
CA THR A 7 -1.66 -1.23 1.12
C THR A 7 -1.86 -1.75 2.52
N VAL A 8 -1.23 -1.10 3.50
CA VAL A 8 -1.39 -1.40 4.93
C VAL A 8 -1.98 -0.19 5.65
N LEU A 9 -2.88 -0.46 6.59
CA LEU A 9 -3.42 0.49 7.54
C LEU A 9 -2.81 0.17 8.90
N ILE A 10 -1.99 1.08 9.40
CA ILE A 10 -1.25 0.94 10.65
C ILE A 10 -2.00 1.67 11.77
N ARG A 11 -1.94 1.14 12.99
CA ARG A 11 -2.56 1.80 14.15
C ARG A 11 -2.07 3.25 14.30
N PRO A 12 -2.96 4.19 14.63
CA PRO A 12 -2.64 5.62 14.62
C PRO A 12 -1.73 6.05 15.78
N ASP A 13 -1.57 5.25 16.82
CA ASP A 13 -0.64 5.48 17.94
C ASP A 13 0.82 5.15 17.58
N LEU A 14 1.03 4.33 16.54
CA LEU A 14 2.37 3.96 16.04
C LEU A 14 2.92 4.93 14.98
N GLU A 15 2.27 6.07 14.76
CA GLU A 15 2.68 7.08 13.76
C GLU A 15 4.12 7.58 14.00
N ALA A 16 4.54 7.74 15.26
CA ALA A 16 5.89 8.15 15.62
C ALA A 16 6.95 7.06 15.35
N ASP A 17 6.55 5.79 15.37
CA ASP A 17 7.41 4.61 15.17
C ASP A 17 7.18 3.95 13.80
N LEU A 18 6.61 4.69 12.85
CA LEU A 18 6.11 4.17 11.58
C LEU A 18 7.20 3.41 10.80
N ASP A 19 8.42 3.95 10.73
CA ASP A 19 9.54 3.34 10.02
C ASP A 19 9.92 1.96 10.58
N ALA A 20 9.77 1.75 11.89
CA ALA A 20 10.03 0.46 12.51
C ALA A 20 8.96 -0.57 12.14
N VAL A 21 7.70 -0.16 12.10
CA VAL A 21 6.57 -1.01 11.66
C VAL A 21 6.72 -1.35 10.18
N LEU A 22 6.98 -0.37 9.33
CA LEU A 22 7.23 -0.57 7.90
C LEU A 22 8.46 -1.43 7.65
N GLY A 23 9.52 -1.29 8.46
CA GLY A 23 10.68 -2.17 8.43
C GLY A 23 10.31 -3.64 8.65
N ARG A 24 9.41 -3.94 9.60
CA ARG A 24 8.89 -5.31 9.80
C ARG A 24 8.08 -5.81 8.61
N VAL A 25 7.24 -4.96 8.01
CA VAL A 25 6.46 -5.32 6.81
C VAL A 25 7.37 -5.57 5.60
N LYS A 26 8.36 -4.70 5.36
CA LYS A 26 9.39 -4.88 4.31
C LYS A 26 10.19 -6.15 4.51
N LYS A 27 10.56 -6.45 5.76
CA LYS A 27 11.25 -7.69 6.11
C LYS A 27 10.38 -8.91 5.82
N LEU A 28 9.09 -8.88 6.16
CA LEU A 28 8.14 -9.95 5.84
C LEU A 28 8.04 -10.21 4.32
N VAL A 29 8.05 -9.14 3.51
CA VAL A 29 8.09 -9.25 2.04
C VAL A 29 9.40 -9.91 1.58
N ALA A 30 10.54 -9.47 2.11
CA ALA A 30 11.85 -10.02 1.78
C ALA A 30 12.00 -11.49 2.20
N ASP A 31 11.60 -11.85 3.42
CA ASP A 31 11.61 -13.21 3.97
C ASP A 31 10.67 -14.15 3.17
N SER A 32 9.65 -13.58 2.50
CA SER A 32 8.77 -14.30 1.58
C SER A 32 9.35 -14.45 0.16
N GLY A 33 10.58 -13.99 -0.08
CA GLY A 33 11.26 -14.04 -1.38
C GLY A 33 10.84 -12.93 -2.35
N GLY A 34 10.24 -11.86 -1.85
CA GLY A 34 9.83 -10.69 -2.62
C GLY A 34 10.75 -9.49 -2.47
N SER A 35 10.42 -8.39 -3.16
CA SER A 35 11.10 -7.10 -3.01
C SER A 35 10.10 -5.95 -3.07
N VAL A 36 10.39 -4.87 -2.35
CA VAL A 36 9.62 -3.62 -2.39
C VAL A 36 10.27 -2.68 -3.40
N LYS A 37 9.46 -2.12 -4.31
CA LYS A 37 9.92 -1.22 -5.39
C LYS A 37 9.71 0.24 -5.04
N THR A 38 8.52 0.54 -4.54
CA THR A 38 8.09 1.89 -4.17
C THR A 38 7.36 1.81 -2.84
N GLU A 39 7.38 2.92 -2.13
CA GLU A 39 6.60 3.14 -0.93
C GLU A 39 6.01 4.54 -1.02
N ASP A 40 4.70 4.63 -0.81
CA ASP A 40 3.95 5.87 -0.80
C ASP A 40 3.17 5.96 0.52
N ASN A 41 3.54 6.94 1.35
CA ASN A 41 2.92 7.17 2.64
C ASN A 41 1.86 8.27 2.52
N TRP A 42 0.60 7.88 2.62
CA TRP A 42 -0.54 8.80 2.55
C TRP A 42 -0.85 9.47 3.90
N GLY A 43 -0.11 9.10 4.94
CA GLY A 43 -0.27 9.63 6.29
C GLY A 43 -1.55 9.17 6.98
N LYS A 44 -1.84 9.84 8.09
CA LYS A 44 -2.99 9.56 8.94
C LYS A 44 -4.28 10.04 8.31
N ASN A 45 -5.22 9.12 8.13
CA ASN A 45 -6.55 9.40 7.58
C ASN A 45 -7.64 8.87 8.51
N ARG A 46 -8.79 9.56 8.52
CA ARG A 46 -9.97 9.13 9.28
C ARG A 46 -10.68 7.99 8.54
N LEU A 47 -10.99 6.93 9.27
CA LEU A 47 -11.72 5.79 8.73
C LEU A 47 -13.22 6.11 8.62
N ALA A 48 -13.89 5.54 7.61
CA ALA A 48 -15.34 5.67 7.46
C ALA A 48 -16.13 4.98 8.59
N TYR A 49 -15.53 3.96 9.22
CA TYR A 49 -16.03 3.23 10.37
C TYR A 49 -14.85 2.65 11.17
N LYS A 50 -15.10 2.28 12.43
CA LYS A 50 -14.06 1.73 13.31
C LYS A 50 -13.52 0.40 12.80
N ILE A 51 -12.21 0.27 12.78
CA ILE A 51 -11.51 -0.99 12.45
C ILE A 51 -10.61 -1.34 13.63
N LYS A 52 -10.79 -2.54 14.20
CA LYS A 52 -10.11 -2.97 15.45
C LYS A 52 -10.17 -1.90 16.57
N GLY A 53 -11.26 -1.14 16.66
CA GLY A 53 -11.48 -0.09 17.66
C GLY A 53 -10.95 1.30 17.31
N GLU A 54 -10.15 1.44 16.25
CA GLU A 54 -9.53 2.70 15.83
C GLU A 54 -10.44 3.50 14.89
N ASP A 55 -10.47 4.82 15.04
CA ASP A 55 -11.18 5.78 14.16
C ASP A 55 -10.26 6.37 13.07
N PHE A 56 -8.95 6.18 13.20
CA PHE A 56 -7.92 6.68 12.28
C PHE A 56 -6.91 5.57 11.98
N ALA A 57 -6.23 5.67 10.84
CA ALA A 57 -5.11 4.80 10.49
C ALA A 57 -4.06 5.58 9.70
N VAL A 58 -2.80 5.17 9.81
CA VAL A 58 -1.76 5.63 8.88
C VAL A 58 -1.76 4.71 7.66
N TYR A 59 -1.92 5.28 6.48
CA TYR A 59 -2.01 4.55 5.22
C TYR A 59 -0.66 4.54 4.52
N VAL A 60 -0.18 3.36 4.17
CA VAL A 60 1.05 3.20 3.39
C VAL A 60 0.80 2.19 2.29
N SER A 61 1.06 2.57 1.03
CA SER A 61 0.99 1.69 -0.12
C SER A 61 2.39 1.37 -0.63
N MET A 62 2.61 0.13 -1.07
CA MET A 62 3.89 -0.35 -1.57
C MET A 62 3.68 -1.16 -2.85
N ASP A 63 4.42 -0.82 -3.92
CA ASP A 63 4.55 -1.75 -5.04
C ASP A 63 5.57 -2.83 -4.67
N VAL A 64 5.16 -4.08 -4.79
CA VAL A 64 5.98 -5.23 -4.41
C VAL A 64 6.03 -6.26 -5.53
N GLU A 65 7.21 -6.85 -5.74
CA GLU A 65 7.38 -8.03 -6.59
C GLU A 65 7.40 -9.26 -5.72
N LEU A 66 6.51 -10.21 -5.99
CA LEU A 66 6.34 -11.42 -5.19
C LEU A 66 6.40 -12.70 -6.05
N PRO A 67 6.95 -13.81 -5.52
CA PRO A 67 6.75 -15.14 -6.08
C PRO A 67 5.31 -15.62 -5.84
N ALA A 68 4.88 -16.67 -6.54
CA ALA A 68 3.48 -17.11 -6.52
C ALA A 68 2.98 -17.59 -5.14
N ASN A 69 3.89 -18.05 -4.27
CA ASN A 69 3.59 -18.57 -2.93
C ASN A 69 3.64 -17.51 -1.81
N ALA A 70 4.18 -16.32 -2.08
CA ALA A 70 4.36 -15.27 -1.07
C ALA A 70 3.05 -14.59 -0.62
N PRO A 71 2.05 -14.31 -1.48
CA PRO A 71 0.84 -13.60 -1.08
C PRO A 71 0.11 -14.22 0.12
N LEU A 72 0.02 -15.56 0.17
CA LEU A 72 -0.62 -16.28 1.28
C LEU A 72 0.18 -16.14 2.58
N LYS A 73 1.52 -16.23 2.52
CA LYS A 73 2.39 -16.08 3.69
C LYS A 73 2.30 -14.68 4.29
N ILE A 74 2.39 -13.67 3.43
CA ILE A 74 2.29 -12.25 3.84
C ILE A 74 0.92 -11.99 4.45
N SER A 75 -0.15 -12.44 3.78
CA SER A 75 -1.53 -12.30 4.28
C SER A 75 -1.71 -12.92 5.67
N ASN A 76 -1.22 -14.14 5.88
CA ASN A 76 -1.33 -14.82 7.17
C ASN A 76 -0.57 -14.08 8.28
N ALA A 77 0.64 -13.59 8.00
CA ALA A 77 1.41 -12.83 8.99
C ALA A 77 0.76 -11.47 9.32
N LEU A 78 0.24 -10.75 8.32
CA LEU A 78 -0.45 -9.48 8.53
C LEU A 78 -1.77 -9.64 9.29
N ASN A 79 -2.50 -10.75 9.10
CA ASN A 79 -3.71 -11.04 9.87
C ASN A 79 -3.44 -11.21 11.38
N ILE A 80 -2.25 -11.69 11.75
CA ILE A 80 -1.83 -11.89 13.15
C ILE A 80 -1.22 -10.62 13.75
N SER A 81 -0.79 -9.67 12.91
CA SER A 81 -0.23 -8.40 13.37
C SER A 81 -1.27 -7.56 14.10
N ASP A 82 -0.91 -7.07 15.29
CA ASP A 82 -1.67 -6.06 16.01
C ASP A 82 -1.36 -4.64 15.53
N GLU A 83 -0.20 -4.44 14.91
CA GLU A 83 0.26 -3.14 14.40
C GLU A 83 -0.46 -2.75 13.11
N VAL A 84 -0.74 -3.74 12.25
CA VAL A 84 -1.50 -3.59 11.01
C VAL A 84 -2.95 -3.97 11.26
N ILE A 85 -3.84 -2.98 11.25
CA ILE A 85 -5.26 -3.20 11.53
C ILE A 85 -6.05 -3.68 10.31
N ARG A 86 -5.55 -3.40 9.11
CA ARG A 86 -6.09 -3.89 7.84
C ARG A 86 -5.02 -3.83 6.76
N TYR A 87 -5.15 -4.68 5.75
CA TYR A 87 -4.34 -4.59 4.55
C TYR A 87 -5.18 -4.95 3.32
N LEU A 88 -4.65 -4.59 2.16
CA LEU A 88 -5.14 -5.03 0.86
C LEU A 88 -3.93 -5.40 0.00
N LEU A 89 -3.92 -6.62 -0.51
CA LEU A 89 -2.87 -7.11 -1.42
C LEU A 89 -3.53 -7.43 -2.77
N VAL A 90 -3.22 -6.65 -3.79
CA VAL A 90 -3.84 -6.78 -5.12
C VAL A 90 -2.76 -7.11 -6.14
N LYS A 91 -3.01 -8.11 -6.99
CA LYS A 91 -2.13 -8.37 -8.13
C LYS A 91 -2.30 -7.25 -9.16
N VAL A 92 -1.19 -6.67 -9.59
CA VAL A 92 -1.21 -5.66 -10.65
C VAL A 92 -1.60 -6.32 -11.97
N ASP A 93 -2.58 -5.71 -12.65
CA ASP A 93 -2.82 -5.93 -14.08
C ASP A 93 -2.12 -4.81 -14.86
N HIS A 94 -1.06 -5.18 -15.59
CA HIS A 94 -0.25 -4.23 -16.35
C HIS A 94 -1.06 -3.45 -17.38
N LYS A 95 -2.04 -4.08 -18.04
CA LYS A 95 -2.88 -3.39 -19.05
C LYS A 95 -3.71 -2.28 -18.39
N THR A 96 -4.31 -2.58 -17.26
CA THR A 96 -5.08 -1.62 -16.47
C THR A 96 -4.17 -0.51 -15.94
N ARG A 97 -2.97 -0.84 -15.44
CA ARG A 97 -2.02 0.17 -14.92
C ARG A 97 -1.54 1.13 -15.99
N THR A 98 -1.20 0.65 -17.18
CA THR A 98 -0.79 1.53 -18.30
C THR A 98 -1.93 2.44 -18.74
N ALA A 99 -3.14 1.91 -18.88
CA ALA A 99 -4.31 2.71 -19.26
C ALA A 99 -4.62 3.81 -18.23
N LEU A 100 -4.53 3.49 -16.93
CA LEU A 100 -4.71 4.47 -15.86
C LEU A 100 -3.63 5.56 -15.87
N ALA A 101 -2.37 5.19 -16.11
CA ALA A 101 -1.26 6.15 -16.21
C ALA A 101 -1.45 7.12 -17.39
N GLU A 102 -1.84 6.61 -18.56
CA GLU A 102 -2.15 7.44 -19.73
C GLU A 102 -3.35 8.36 -19.48
N ALA A 103 -4.41 7.86 -18.83
CA ALA A 103 -5.58 8.65 -18.48
C ALA A 103 -5.24 9.78 -17.49
N LYS A 104 -4.45 9.48 -16.45
CA LYS A 104 -3.96 10.50 -15.50
C LYS A 104 -3.12 11.57 -16.20
N LYS A 105 -2.22 11.17 -17.10
CA LYS A 105 -1.40 12.13 -17.87
C LYS A 105 -2.27 13.06 -18.70
N ARG A 106 -3.24 12.51 -19.46
CA ARG A 106 -4.18 13.31 -20.26
C ARG A 106 -5.04 14.24 -19.41
N ALA A 107 -5.43 13.81 -18.20
CA ALA A 107 -6.19 14.66 -17.28
C ALA A 107 -5.35 15.84 -16.77
N ALA A 108 -4.11 15.59 -16.36
CA ALA A 108 -3.19 16.63 -15.90
C ALA A 108 -2.86 17.64 -17.02
N GLU A 109 -2.65 17.18 -18.25
CA GLU A 109 -2.45 18.05 -19.42
C GLU A 109 -3.65 18.98 -19.67
N ARG A 110 -4.88 18.45 -19.57
CA ARG A 110 -6.11 19.24 -19.72
C ARG A 110 -6.34 20.23 -18.57
N GLU A 111 -5.94 19.87 -17.35
CA GLU A 111 -6.03 20.76 -16.19
C GLU A 111 -5.01 21.91 -16.29
N ALA A 112 -3.80 21.62 -16.76
CA ALA A 112 -2.79 22.65 -17.04
C ALA A 112 -3.24 23.62 -18.13
N GLU A 113 -3.77 23.11 -19.25
CA GLU A 113 -4.28 23.95 -20.36
C GLU A 113 -5.44 24.86 -19.91
N LYS A 114 -6.28 24.41 -18.97
CA LYS A 114 -7.36 25.22 -18.38
C LYS A 114 -6.89 26.22 -17.31
N ALA A 115 -5.74 26.00 -16.70
CA ALA A 115 -5.18 26.90 -15.69
C ALA A 115 -4.37 28.04 -16.34
N GLU A 116 -3.90 27.85 -17.58
CA GLU A 116 -3.13 28.83 -18.36
C GLU A 116 -3.98 29.75 -19.25
N GLY A 117 -5.30 29.50 -19.40
CA GLY A 117 -6.24 30.30 -20.18
C GLY A 117 -7.30 31.00 -19.34
#